data_AF-A0A931B0I9-F1
#
_entry.id   AF-A0A931B0I9-F1
#
_cell.length_a   1.000
_cell.length_b   1.000
_cell.length_c   1.000
_cell.angle_alpha   90.00
_cell.angle_beta   90.00
_cell.angle_gamma   90.00
#
_symmetry.space_group_name_H-M   'P 1'
#
loop_
_entity.id
_entity.type
_entity.pdbx_description
1 polymer ?
#
loop_
_entity_poly.entity_id
_entity_poly.type
_entity_poly.pdbx_seq_one_letter_code
_entity_poly.pdbx_strand_id
1 'polypeptide(L)'
;MVKDVTYDKLIAFYNRHKSWKIVRSLFNLDIYKVNKIRNEYFVKQIKDGVPMKLIALNNKRNYHAILRERNIYITRQLFNGISKKEIARQLKMDIDRVEDACYSYIKREIHERKISTDTFYRLSDLMDVSREFIFERYIIGSLKKNKGLDELSKILNLEKDKINNIRKNYVIKKIELGFPLASFIAEMKINLKDFPEVRDACVVYELKKNQIFTNFSLEKSVPNELSPNNPKEEILIKKFGISIEGMKEILSKYIEKEQQNGKSLITIAQEFGFTVNERGKFVYDETVKTRVESSSKEELAVVFANTSKYMNNPYKRTAETDMQVLSKKVDLK
;
A
#
# COMPACT_ATOMS: atom_id res chain seq x y z
N MET A 1 -41.94 9.56 -12.56
CA MET A 1 -41.48 8.36 -11.82
C MET A 1 -40.48 7.60 -12.66
N VAL A 2 -39.18 7.70 -12.36
CA VAL A 2 -38.15 6.87 -12.99
C VAL A 2 -38.25 5.49 -12.34
N LYS A 3 -38.77 4.49 -13.06
CA LYS A 3 -38.76 3.10 -12.57
C LYS A 3 -37.31 2.72 -12.28
N ASP A 4 -37.04 2.16 -11.11
CA ASP A 4 -35.73 1.62 -10.79
C ASP A 4 -35.41 0.52 -11.82
N VAL A 5 -34.46 0.79 -12.72
CA VAL A 5 -34.10 -0.15 -13.78
C VAL A 5 -32.97 -1.03 -13.25
N THR A 6 -33.25 -2.33 -13.13
CA THR A 6 -32.25 -3.29 -12.65
C THR A 6 -31.13 -3.49 -13.66
N TYR A 7 -29.93 -3.80 -13.16
CA TYR A 7 -28.75 -4.12 -13.97
C TYR A 7 -29.04 -5.19 -15.04
N ASP A 8 -29.69 -6.29 -14.65
CA ASP A 8 -29.99 -7.40 -15.56
C ASP A 8 -30.89 -6.98 -16.74
N LYS A 9 -31.82 -6.06 -16.49
CA LYS A 9 -32.68 -5.51 -17.53
C LYS A 9 -31.87 -4.69 -18.53
N LEU A 10 -30.93 -3.86 -18.06
CA LEU A 10 -30.04 -3.08 -18.93
C LEU A 10 -29.15 -3.99 -19.79
N ILE A 11 -28.62 -5.07 -19.21
CA ILE A 11 -27.81 -6.05 -19.93
C ILE A 11 -28.64 -6.85 -20.94
N ALA A 12 -29.86 -7.23 -20.61
CA ALA A 12 -30.76 -7.91 -21.55
C ALA A 12 -31.03 -7.05 -22.79
N PHE A 13 -31.29 -5.75 -22.60
CA PHE A 13 -31.47 -4.81 -23.72
C PHE A 13 -30.17 -4.63 -24.51
N TYR A 14 -29.02 -4.51 -23.84
CA TYR A 14 -27.73 -4.47 -24.54
C TYR A 14 -27.52 -5.74 -25.38
N ASN A 15 -27.83 -6.92 -24.85
CA ASN A 15 -27.62 -8.18 -25.55
C ASN A 15 -28.51 -8.35 -26.79
N ARG A 16 -29.73 -7.80 -26.77
CA ARG A 16 -30.63 -7.79 -27.94
C ARG A 16 -30.16 -6.81 -29.02
N HIS A 17 -29.78 -5.61 -28.63
CA HIS A 17 -29.54 -4.52 -29.59
C HIS A 17 -28.05 -4.25 -29.90
N LYS A 18 -27.15 -4.83 -29.11
CA LYS A 18 -25.69 -4.65 -29.16
C LYS A 18 -25.25 -3.18 -29.22
N SER A 19 -25.98 -2.30 -28.54
CA SER A 19 -25.74 -0.85 -28.57
C SER A 19 -26.03 -0.17 -27.23
N TRP A 20 -24.97 0.37 -26.62
CA TRP A 20 -25.09 1.18 -25.40
C TRP A 20 -25.78 2.53 -25.65
N LYS A 21 -25.79 3.03 -26.89
CA LYS A 21 -26.56 4.23 -27.25
C LYS A 21 -28.06 3.99 -27.11
N ILE A 22 -28.53 2.81 -27.54
CA ILE A 22 -29.93 2.40 -27.42
C ILE A 22 -30.30 2.22 -25.94
N VAL A 23 -29.48 1.52 -25.17
CA VAL A 23 -29.68 1.36 -23.71
C VAL A 23 -29.73 2.73 -23.01
N ARG A 24 -28.80 3.63 -23.34
CA ARG A 24 -28.79 4.99 -22.78
C ARG A 24 -30.08 5.75 -23.07
N SER A 25 -30.51 5.76 -24.35
CA SER A 25 -31.68 6.51 -24.79
C SER A 25 -32.98 5.97 -24.21
N LEU A 26 -33.15 4.64 -24.21
CA LEU A 26 -34.39 4.00 -23.74
C LEU A 26 -34.59 4.13 -22.23
N PHE A 27 -33.50 4.15 -21.46
CA PHE A 27 -33.55 4.20 -20.00
C PHE A 27 -33.17 5.58 -19.44
N ASN A 28 -33.02 6.59 -20.29
CA ASN A 28 -32.63 7.95 -19.94
C ASN A 28 -31.43 8.02 -18.99
N LEU A 29 -30.39 7.24 -19.29
CA LEU A 29 -29.21 7.14 -18.44
C LEU A 29 -28.21 8.26 -18.77
N ASP A 30 -27.57 8.81 -17.73
CA ASP A 30 -26.39 9.64 -17.93
C ASP A 30 -25.19 8.80 -18.42
N ILE A 31 -24.20 9.47 -19.00
CA ILE A 31 -23.03 8.80 -19.60
C ILE A 31 -22.17 8.08 -18.55
N TYR A 32 -22.14 8.58 -17.31
CA TYR A 32 -21.36 8.01 -16.23
C TYR A 32 -21.94 6.66 -15.78
N LYS A 33 -23.27 6.59 -15.56
CA LYS A 33 -23.99 5.34 -15.26
C LYS A 33 -23.81 4.31 -16.36
N VAL A 34 -23.94 4.70 -17.63
CA VAL A 34 -23.72 3.80 -18.77
C VAL A 34 -22.30 3.22 -18.75
N ASN A 35 -21.29 4.06 -18.49
CA ASN A 35 -19.90 3.59 -18.40
C ASN A 35 -19.68 2.65 -17.21
N LYS A 36 -20.31 2.90 -16.05
CA LYS A 36 -20.24 2.02 -14.89
C LYS A 36 -20.82 0.64 -15.20
N ILE A 37 -22.05 0.58 -15.72
CA ILE A 37 -22.73 -0.67 -16.10
C ILE A 37 -21.94 -1.42 -17.18
N ARG A 38 -21.42 -0.70 -18.18
CA ARG A 38 -20.58 -1.29 -19.22
C ARG A 38 -19.32 -1.93 -18.64
N ASN A 39 -18.66 -1.27 -17.68
CA ASN A 39 -17.48 -1.81 -17.01
C ASN A 39 -17.83 -3.05 -16.20
N GLU A 40 -18.94 -3.03 -15.46
CA GLU A 40 -19.42 -4.19 -14.70
C GLU A 40 -19.72 -5.39 -15.62
N TYR A 41 -20.38 -5.13 -16.77
CA TYR A 41 -20.67 -6.15 -17.77
C TYR A 41 -19.39 -6.74 -18.41
N PHE A 42 -18.41 -5.89 -18.68
CA PHE A 42 -17.11 -6.31 -19.15
C PHE A 42 -16.42 -7.22 -18.12
N VAL A 43 -16.35 -6.79 -16.85
CA VAL A 43 -15.73 -7.56 -15.76
C VAL A 43 -16.42 -8.90 -15.55
N LYS A 44 -17.76 -8.95 -15.61
CA LYS A 44 -18.55 -10.20 -15.51
C LYS A 44 -18.13 -11.20 -16.60
N GLN A 45 -18.05 -10.77 -17.86
CA GLN A 45 -17.60 -11.64 -18.96
C GLN A 45 -16.18 -12.18 -18.75
N ILE A 46 -15.28 -11.38 -18.16
CA ILE A 46 -13.93 -11.88 -17.86
C ILE A 46 -13.98 -12.93 -16.74
N LYS A 47 -14.75 -12.68 -15.67
CA LYS A 47 -14.91 -13.62 -14.54
C LYS A 47 -15.53 -14.95 -14.99
N ASP A 48 -16.45 -14.90 -15.93
CA ASP A 48 -17.06 -16.08 -16.55
C ASP A 48 -16.05 -16.86 -17.43
N GLY A 49 -14.87 -16.29 -17.70
CA GLY A 49 -13.79 -16.91 -18.47
C GLY A 49 -13.93 -16.76 -19.98
N VAL A 50 -14.71 -15.78 -20.44
CA VAL A 50 -14.87 -15.53 -21.88
C VAL A 50 -13.54 -15.03 -22.46
N PRO A 51 -12.99 -15.70 -23.51
CA PRO A 51 -11.78 -15.24 -24.17
C PRO A 51 -11.88 -13.78 -24.67
N MET A 52 -10.82 -12.99 -24.52
CA MET A 52 -10.84 -11.55 -24.87
C MET A 52 -11.23 -11.30 -26.34
N LYS A 53 -10.84 -12.20 -27.25
CA LYS A 53 -11.25 -12.13 -28.68
C LYS A 53 -12.77 -12.26 -28.84
N LEU A 54 -13.40 -13.16 -28.08
CA LEU A 54 -14.84 -13.34 -28.08
C LEU A 54 -15.56 -12.19 -27.39
N ILE A 55 -15.01 -11.62 -26.31
CA ILE A 55 -15.54 -10.37 -25.72
C ILE A 55 -15.52 -9.26 -26.77
N ALA A 56 -14.41 -9.08 -27.48
CA ALA A 56 -14.30 -8.06 -28.53
C ALA A 56 -15.36 -8.25 -29.63
N LEU A 57 -15.51 -9.48 -30.13
CA LEU A 57 -16.50 -9.83 -31.14
C LEU A 57 -17.94 -9.59 -30.65
N ASN A 58 -18.29 -10.16 -29.49
CA ASN A 58 -19.65 -10.11 -28.92
C ASN A 58 -20.13 -8.70 -28.59
N ASN A 59 -19.17 -7.80 -28.33
CA ASN A 59 -19.47 -6.41 -27.99
C ASN A 59 -19.26 -5.46 -29.19
N LYS A 60 -18.87 -5.96 -30.38
CA LYS A 60 -18.51 -5.18 -31.57
C LYS A 60 -17.45 -4.11 -31.27
N ARG A 61 -16.39 -4.50 -30.56
CA ARG A 61 -15.31 -3.59 -30.14
C ARG A 61 -13.98 -4.06 -30.67
N ASN A 62 -13.07 -3.10 -30.85
CA ASN A 62 -11.68 -3.38 -31.17
C ASN A 62 -11.03 -4.20 -30.04
N TYR A 63 -10.34 -5.28 -30.40
CA TYR A 63 -9.62 -6.15 -29.47
C TYR A 63 -8.63 -5.39 -28.58
N HIS A 64 -7.88 -4.42 -29.12
CA HIS A 64 -6.98 -3.57 -28.34
C HIS A 64 -7.70 -2.69 -27.33
N ALA A 65 -8.94 -2.25 -27.62
CA ALA A 65 -9.75 -1.51 -26.67
C ALA A 65 -10.19 -2.40 -25.49
N ILE A 66 -10.52 -3.66 -25.76
CA ILE A 66 -10.82 -4.66 -24.72
C ILE A 66 -9.59 -4.97 -23.86
N LEU A 67 -8.41 -5.14 -24.47
CA LEU A 67 -7.16 -5.31 -23.71
C LEU A 67 -6.84 -4.09 -22.83
N ARG A 68 -7.10 -2.87 -23.34
CA ARG A 68 -6.96 -1.64 -22.56
C ARG A 68 -7.90 -1.63 -21.35
N GLU A 69 -9.17 -1.99 -21.51
CA GLU A 69 -10.13 -2.07 -20.40
C GLU A 69 -9.75 -3.14 -19.37
N ARG A 70 -9.24 -4.30 -19.81
CA ARG A 70 -8.71 -5.32 -18.89
C ARG A 70 -7.56 -4.77 -18.05
N ASN A 71 -6.60 -4.09 -18.68
CA ASN A 71 -5.46 -3.56 -17.96
C ASN A 71 -5.86 -2.42 -17.01
N ILE A 72 -6.84 -1.59 -17.39
CA ILE A 72 -7.47 -0.59 -16.49
C ILE A 72 -8.05 -1.30 -15.27
N TYR A 73 -8.84 -2.36 -15.48
CA TYR A 73 -9.43 -3.13 -14.40
C TYR A 73 -8.36 -3.72 -13.47
N ILE A 74 -7.34 -4.39 -14.02
CA ILE A 74 -6.22 -4.94 -13.26
C ILE A 74 -5.55 -3.85 -12.42
N THR A 75 -5.24 -2.70 -13.04
CA THR A 75 -4.60 -1.58 -12.35
C THR A 75 -5.46 -1.07 -11.19
N ARG A 76 -6.76 -0.85 -11.43
CA ARG A 76 -7.73 -0.46 -10.39
C ARG A 76 -7.77 -1.45 -9.24
N GLN A 77 -7.88 -2.75 -9.53
CA GLN A 77 -7.97 -3.77 -8.48
C GLN A 77 -6.68 -3.86 -7.67
N LEU A 78 -5.51 -3.78 -8.31
CA LEU A 78 -4.23 -3.74 -7.59
C LEU A 78 -4.12 -2.50 -6.71
N PHE A 79 -4.63 -1.37 -7.17
CA PHE A 79 -4.63 -0.11 -6.43
C PHE A 79 -5.61 -0.12 -5.26
N ASN A 80 -6.78 -0.74 -5.43
CA ASN A 80 -7.77 -0.99 -4.37
C ASN A 80 -7.35 -2.12 -3.43
N GLY A 81 -6.17 -2.68 -3.63
CA GLY A 81 -5.62 -3.64 -2.71
C GLY A 81 -6.16 -5.06 -2.88
N ILE A 82 -6.46 -5.47 -4.10
CA ILE A 82 -6.67 -6.88 -4.41
C ILE A 82 -5.33 -7.49 -4.82
N SER A 83 -5.00 -8.68 -4.32
CA SER A 83 -3.72 -9.31 -4.68
C SER A 83 -3.64 -9.67 -6.14
N LYS A 84 -2.39 -9.70 -6.65
CA LYS A 84 -2.08 -10.28 -7.96
C LYS A 84 -2.64 -11.69 -8.10
N LYS A 85 -2.52 -12.53 -7.06
CA LYS A 85 -3.05 -13.90 -7.05
C LYS A 85 -4.57 -13.94 -7.16
N GLU A 86 -5.26 -13.08 -6.41
CA GLU A 86 -6.72 -13.01 -6.47
C GLU A 86 -7.19 -12.47 -7.82
N ILE A 87 -6.53 -11.45 -8.38
CA ILE A 87 -6.82 -10.94 -9.72
C ILE A 87 -6.52 -12.01 -10.78
N ALA A 88 -5.38 -12.68 -10.70
CA ALA A 88 -4.99 -13.78 -11.59
C ALA A 88 -6.05 -14.89 -11.59
N ARG A 89 -6.54 -15.27 -10.41
CA ARG A 89 -7.63 -16.24 -10.24
C ARG A 89 -8.94 -15.76 -10.85
N GLN A 90 -9.34 -14.52 -10.56
CA GLN A 90 -10.58 -13.92 -11.09
C GLN A 90 -10.55 -13.79 -12.61
N LEU A 91 -9.38 -13.48 -13.18
CA LEU A 91 -9.21 -13.25 -14.61
C LEU A 91 -8.69 -14.48 -15.37
N LYS A 92 -8.50 -15.62 -14.68
CA LYS A 92 -7.95 -16.88 -15.22
C LYS A 92 -6.68 -16.64 -16.04
N MET A 93 -5.71 -15.94 -15.45
CA MET A 93 -4.43 -15.56 -16.09
C MET A 93 -3.24 -15.74 -15.16
N ASP A 94 -2.03 -15.79 -15.72
CA ASP A 94 -0.79 -15.90 -14.94
C ASP A 94 -0.53 -14.66 -14.08
N ILE A 95 0.06 -14.86 -12.90
CA ILE A 95 0.37 -13.80 -11.93
C ILE A 95 1.30 -12.74 -12.54
N ASP A 96 2.31 -13.13 -13.31
CA ASP A 96 3.26 -12.20 -13.92
C ASP A 96 2.59 -11.27 -14.94
N ARG A 97 1.62 -11.81 -15.68
CA ARG A 97 0.82 -11.03 -16.64
C ARG A 97 -0.06 -9.98 -15.96
N VAL A 98 -0.39 -10.13 -14.68
CA VAL A 98 -1.14 -9.13 -13.90
C VAL A 98 -0.27 -7.90 -13.64
N GLU A 99 0.98 -8.11 -13.22
CA GLU A 99 1.91 -6.99 -12.98
C GLU A 99 2.27 -6.26 -14.28
N ASP A 100 2.58 -7.03 -15.34
CA ASP A 100 2.92 -6.47 -16.64
C ASP A 100 1.76 -5.64 -17.23
N ALA A 101 0.52 -6.07 -17.05
CA ALA A 101 -0.66 -5.36 -17.51
C ALA A 101 -0.84 -4.01 -16.80
N CYS A 102 -0.65 -3.98 -15.48
CA CYS A 102 -0.69 -2.76 -14.66
C CYS A 102 0.38 -1.76 -15.09
N TYR A 103 1.63 -2.23 -15.14
CA TYR A 103 2.76 -1.41 -15.52
C TYR A 103 2.65 -0.90 -16.96
N SER A 104 2.26 -1.76 -17.91
CA SER A 104 2.10 -1.38 -19.31
C SER A 104 1.01 -0.34 -19.53
N TYR A 105 -0.09 -0.40 -18.76
CA TYR A 105 -1.16 0.59 -18.86
C TYR A 105 -0.71 1.96 -18.35
N ILE A 106 -0.15 2.01 -17.14
CA ILE A 106 0.37 3.25 -16.54
C ILE A 106 1.46 3.85 -17.44
N LYS A 107 2.43 3.03 -17.88
CA LYS A 107 3.50 3.47 -18.78
C LYS A 107 2.93 4.02 -20.09
N ARG A 108 1.97 3.33 -20.72
CA ARG A 108 1.40 3.77 -21.99
C ARG A 108 0.64 5.09 -21.86
N GLU A 109 -0.22 5.23 -20.86
CA GLU A 109 -0.97 6.48 -20.68
C GLU A 109 -0.05 7.66 -20.35
N ILE A 110 1.06 7.41 -19.65
CA ILE A 110 2.06 8.43 -19.34
C ILE A 110 2.97 8.75 -20.53
N HIS A 111 3.36 7.76 -21.34
CA HIS A 111 4.32 7.94 -22.45
C HIS A 111 3.66 8.42 -23.75
N GLU A 112 2.46 7.91 -24.10
CA GLU A 112 1.78 8.24 -25.37
C GLU A 112 1.14 9.64 -25.35
N ARG A 113 0.80 10.19 -24.17
CA ARG A 113 0.00 11.42 -24.09
C ARG A 113 0.78 12.71 -23.87
N LYS A 114 2.11 12.62 -23.77
CA LYS A 114 2.99 13.67 -23.20
C LYS A 114 2.54 13.99 -21.77
N ILE A 115 3.49 14.06 -20.87
CA ILE A 115 3.22 14.09 -19.44
C ILE A 115 2.72 15.48 -19.07
N SER A 116 1.40 15.64 -19.08
CA SER A 116 0.71 16.80 -18.56
C SER A 116 0.09 16.44 -17.22
N THR A 117 -0.08 17.45 -16.37
CA THR A 117 -0.85 17.35 -15.13
C THR A 117 -2.24 16.75 -15.38
N ASP A 118 -2.88 17.10 -16.51
CA ASP A 118 -4.18 16.56 -16.97
C ASP A 118 -4.20 15.02 -17.12
N THR A 119 -3.07 14.42 -17.50
CA THR A 119 -2.97 12.95 -17.61
C THR A 119 -3.14 12.29 -16.24
N PHE A 120 -2.60 12.88 -15.17
CA PHE A 120 -2.76 12.36 -13.82
C PHE A 120 -4.15 12.59 -13.23
N TYR A 121 -4.80 13.72 -13.55
CA TYR A 121 -6.21 13.95 -13.20
C TYR A 121 -7.10 12.87 -13.81
N ARG A 122 -6.97 12.66 -15.13
CA ARG A 122 -7.75 11.63 -15.82
C ARG A 122 -7.46 10.23 -15.30
N LEU A 123 -6.21 9.90 -14.98
CA LEU A 123 -5.88 8.59 -14.42
C LEU A 123 -6.45 8.41 -13.01
N SER A 124 -6.46 9.45 -12.19
CA SER A 124 -7.07 9.44 -10.86
C SER A 124 -8.57 9.18 -10.95
N ASP A 125 -9.28 9.92 -11.80
CA ASP A 125 -10.72 9.70 -12.06
C ASP A 125 -10.99 8.32 -12.65
N LEU A 126 -10.16 7.90 -13.60
CA LEU A 126 -10.30 6.58 -14.20
C LEU A 126 -9.99 5.49 -13.20
N MET A 127 -9.11 5.68 -12.22
CA MET A 127 -8.70 4.60 -11.32
C MET A 127 -9.42 4.63 -9.97
N ASP A 128 -10.18 5.69 -9.70
CA ASP A 128 -10.83 5.95 -8.41
C ASP A 128 -9.83 5.93 -7.24
N VAL A 129 -8.67 6.55 -7.47
CA VAL A 129 -7.62 6.69 -6.45
C VAL A 129 -7.03 8.09 -6.46
N SER A 130 -6.40 8.49 -5.36
CA SER A 130 -5.78 9.81 -5.27
C SER A 130 -4.67 10.00 -6.30
N ARG A 131 -4.51 11.24 -6.77
CA ARG A 131 -3.45 11.61 -7.72
C ARG A 131 -2.08 11.33 -7.12
N GLU A 132 -1.91 11.66 -5.85
CA GLU A 132 -0.69 11.50 -5.08
C GLU A 132 -0.24 10.03 -5.07
N PHE A 133 -1.20 9.10 -4.99
CA PHE A 133 -0.92 7.67 -5.06
C PHE A 133 -0.41 7.26 -6.45
N ILE A 134 -1.02 7.74 -7.53
CA ILE A 134 -0.57 7.47 -8.91
C ILE A 134 0.83 8.05 -9.14
N PHE A 135 1.07 9.27 -8.66
CA PHE A 135 2.37 9.93 -8.70
C PHE A 135 3.45 9.10 -7.99
N GLU A 136 3.18 8.67 -6.75
CA GLU A 136 4.09 7.80 -5.98
C GLU A 136 4.40 6.52 -6.77
N ARG A 137 3.38 5.82 -7.30
CA ARG A 137 3.57 4.57 -8.04
C ARG A 137 4.41 4.71 -9.29
N TYR A 138 4.19 5.77 -10.07
CA TYR A 138 4.96 6.01 -11.28
C TYR A 138 6.43 6.30 -10.98
N ILE A 139 6.69 7.17 -10.00
CA ILE A 139 8.05 7.53 -9.57
C ILE A 139 8.78 6.28 -9.10
N ILE A 140 8.19 5.53 -8.16
CA ILE A 140 8.80 4.33 -7.60
C ILE A 140 9.04 3.27 -8.69
N GLY A 141 8.06 3.00 -9.55
CA GLY A 141 8.20 2.04 -10.64
C GLY A 141 9.28 2.43 -11.66
N SER A 142 9.49 3.73 -11.87
CA SER A 142 10.54 4.25 -12.74
C SER A 142 11.94 4.13 -12.11
N LEU A 143 12.06 4.46 -10.83
CA LEU A 143 13.30 4.35 -10.07
C LEU A 143 13.79 2.89 -10.01
N LYS A 144 12.87 1.94 -9.80
CA LYS A 144 13.16 0.49 -9.84
C LYS A 144 13.75 0.02 -11.18
N LYS A 145 13.50 0.76 -12.26
CA LYS A 145 14.06 0.51 -13.60
C LYS A 145 15.29 1.34 -13.92
N ASN A 146 15.94 1.88 -12.89
CA ASN A 146 17.16 2.69 -13.00
C ASN A 146 16.99 3.99 -13.79
N LYS A 147 15.77 4.54 -13.89
CA LYS A 147 15.61 5.91 -14.41
C LYS A 147 16.23 6.92 -13.44
N GLY A 148 16.99 7.86 -13.99
CA GLY A 148 17.66 8.89 -13.20
C GLY A 148 16.69 9.93 -12.63
N LEU A 149 17.06 10.54 -11.50
CA LEU A 149 16.28 11.63 -10.90
C LEU A 149 16.13 12.83 -11.85
N ASP A 150 17.17 13.13 -12.63
CA ASP A 150 17.17 14.16 -13.67
C ASP A 150 16.13 13.90 -14.76
N GLU A 151 16.05 12.65 -15.22
CA GLU A 151 15.08 12.25 -16.24
C GLU A 151 13.65 12.41 -15.69
N LEU A 152 13.41 11.93 -14.47
CA LEU A 152 12.10 12.03 -13.82
C LEU A 152 11.70 13.47 -13.49
N SER A 153 12.64 14.29 -13.06
CA SER A 153 12.43 15.72 -12.77
C SER A 153 11.95 16.47 -14.02
N LYS A 154 12.62 16.25 -15.16
CA LYS A 154 12.21 16.82 -16.46
C LYS A 154 10.86 16.29 -16.93
N ILE A 155 10.66 14.98 -16.84
CA ILE A 155 9.42 14.31 -17.26
C ILE A 155 8.22 14.82 -16.48
N LEU A 156 8.33 14.95 -15.16
CA LEU A 156 7.23 15.30 -14.27
C LEU A 156 7.10 16.80 -14.01
N ASN A 157 8.06 17.60 -14.48
CA ASN A 157 8.21 19.01 -14.10
C ASN A 157 8.19 19.20 -12.57
N LEU A 158 9.00 18.38 -11.87
CA LEU A 158 9.10 18.38 -10.41
C LEU A 158 10.55 18.56 -9.99
N GLU A 159 10.75 19.25 -8.87
CA GLU A 159 12.05 19.31 -8.20
C GLU A 159 12.53 17.92 -7.81
N LYS A 160 13.84 17.67 -7.95
CA LYS A 160 14.45 16.39 -7.58
C LYS A 160 14.21 16.04 -6.11
N ASP A 161 14.16 17.05 -5.23
CA ASP A 161 13.92 16.86 -3.80
C ASP A 161 12.52 16.33 -3.51
N LYS A 162 11.51 16.75 -4.27
CA LYS A 162 10.15 16.18 -4.16
C LYS A 162 10.14 14.70 -4.56
N ILE A 163 10.84 14.35 -5.64
CA ILE A 163 10.97 12.95 -6.09
C ILE A 163 11.73 12.12 -5.04
N ASN A 164 12.80 12.68 -4.45
CA ASN A 164 13.55 12.05 -3.37
C ASN A 164 12.71 11.85 -2.10
N ASN A 165 11.88 12.82 -1.72
CA ASN A 165 10.98 12.70 -0.58
C ASN A 165 9.93 11.60 -0.81
N ILE A 166 9.38 11.48 -2.02
CA ILE A 166 8.47 10.39 -2.37
C ILE A 166 9.19 9.03 -2.26
N ARG A 167 10.41 8.92 -2.81
CA ARG A 167 11.26 7.72 -2.68
C ARG A 167 11.51 7.35 -1.22
N LYS A 168 11.91 8.33 -0.40
CA LYS A 168 12.18 8.20 1.04
C LYS A 168 10.95 7.69 1.79
N ASN A 169 9.83 8.38 1.65
CA ASN A 169 8.59 8.08 2.34
C ASN A 169 8.04 6.71 1.96
N TYR A 170 8.16 6.31 0.69
CA TYR A 170 7.79 4.97 0.25
C TYR A 170 8.59 3.88 0.97
N VAL A 171 9.92 4.06 1.11
CA VAL A 171 10.76 3.09 1.80
C VAL A 171 10.43 3.02 3.29
N ILE A 172 10.24 4.16 3.96
CA ILE A 172 9.81 4.20 5.38
C ILE A 172 8.51 3.43 5.57
N LYS A 173 7.48 3.70 4.74
CA LYS A 173 6.21 2.96 4.78
C LYS A 173 6.40 1.45 4.63
N LYS A 174 7.32 1.01 3.77
CA LYS A 174 7.61 -0.42 3.58
C LYS A 174 8.31 -1.02 4.79
N ILE A 175 9.23 -0.30 5.41
CA ILE A 175 9.89 -0.73 6.64
C ILE A 175 8.86 -0.86 7.78
N GLU A 176 8.00 0.15 7.95
CA GLU A 176 6.94 0.15 8.98
C GLU A 176 5.93 -1.01 8.79
N LEU A 177 5.66 -1.40 7.54
CA LEU A 177 4.83 -2.57 7.20
C LEU A 177 5.55 -3.92 7.38
N GLY A 178 6.80 -3.90 7.82
CA GLY A 178 7.56 -5.08 8.20
C GLY A 178 8.32 -5.77 7.07
N PHE A 179 8.45 -5.12 5.91
CA PHE A 179 9.15 -5.70 4.77
C PHE A 179 10.67 -5.80 4.99
N PRO A 180 11.38 -6.78 4.37
CA PRO A 180 12.81 -6.98 4.57
C PRO A 180 13.66 -5.77 4.16
N LEU A 181 14.43 -5.21 5.11
CA LEU A 181 15.23 -4.01 4.92
C LEU A 181 16.18 -4.07 3.71
N ALA A 182 16.96 -5.15 3.60
CA ALA A 182 18.02 -5.30 2.60
C ALA A 182 17.47 -5.23 1.16
N SER A 183 16.28 -5.78 0.92
CA SER A 183 15.69 -5.83 -0.41
C SER A 183 15.24 -4.44 -0.88
N PHE A 184 14.59 -3.65 -0.02
CA PHE A 184 14.05 -2.34 -0.42
C PHE A 184 15.11 -1.24 -0.48
N ILE A 185 16.09 -1.24 0.43
CA ILE A 185 17.18 -0.25 0.42
C ILE A 185 18.03 -0.41 -0.85
N ALA A 186 18.37 -1.66 -1.20
CA ALA A 186 19.12 -1.97 -2.41
C ALA A 186 18.30 -1.67 -3.68
N GLU A 187 17.05 -2.12 -3.74
CA GLU A 187 16.16 -1.89 -4.89
C GLU A 187 15.95 -0.39 -5.15
N MET A 188 15.82 0.42 -4.09
CA MET A 188 15.58 1.86 -4.21
C MET A 188 16.87 2.71 -4.22
N LYS A 189 18.05 2.06 -4.14
CA LYS A 189 19.38 2.69 -4.09
C LYS A 189 19.44 3.84 -3.07
N ILE A 190 18.96 3.58 -1.86
CA ILE A 190 19.02 4.54 -0.77
C ILE A 190 20.34 4.38 -0.02
N ASN A 191 21.07 5.48 0.11
CA ASN A 191 22.19 5.57 1.03
C ASN A 191 21.68 6.04 2.40
N LEU A 192 21.83 5.21 3.43
CA LEU A 192 21.36 5.54 4.78
C LEU A 192 22.06 6.76 5.41
N LYS A 193 23.26 7.12 4.94
CA LYS A 193 23.95 8.35 5.37
C LYS A 193 23.25 9.61 4.86
N ASP A 194 22.74 9.54 3.63
CA ASP A 194 22.09 10.67 2.96
C ASP A 194 20.59 10.77 3.32
N PHE A 195 20.03 9.72 3.92
CA PHE A 195 18.63 9.61 4.31
C PHE A 195 18.49 9.13 5.77
N PRO A 196 18.81 9.98 6.76
CA PRO A 196 18.80 9.60 8.17
C PRO A 196 17.43 9.11 8.65
N GLU A 197 16.32 9.61 8.12
CA GLU A 197 14.98 9.17 8.52
C GLU A 197 14.70 7.71 8.09
N VAL A 198 15.30 7.26 6.98
CA VAL A 198 15.21 5.85 6.54
C VAL A 198 16.08 4.98 7.44
N ARG A 199 17.27 5.45 7.80
CA ARG A 199 18.15 4.77 8.77
C ARG A 199 17.44 4.61 10.11
N ASP A 200 16.81 5.66 10.61
CA ASP A 200 16.11 5.67 11.89
C ASP A 200 14.93 4.68 11.88
N ALA A 201 14.16 4.64 10.77
CA ALA A 201 13.12 3.63 10.58
C ALA A 201 13.67 2.19 10.58
N CYS A 202 14.84 1.96 9.97
CA CYS A 202 15.50 0.64 9.99
C CYS A 202 15.92 0.23 11.40
N VAL A 203 16.44 1.16 12.19
CA VAL A 203 16.84 0.92 13.59
C VAL A 203 15.61 0.52 14.41
N VAL A 204 14.53 1.28 14.33
CA VAL A 204 13.26 0.96 15.03
C VAL A 204 12.73 -0.41 14.59
N TYR A 205 12.75 -0.72 13.29
CA TYR A 205 12.31 -2.03 12.79
C TYR A 205 13.14 -3.19 13.37
N GLU A 206 14.47 -3.07 13.42
CA GLU A 206 15.32 -4.12 13.98
C GLU A 206 15.15 -4.26 15.50
N LEU A 207 14.90 -3.15 16.21
CA LEU A 207 14.58 -3.18 17.63
C LEU A 207 13.27 -3.94 17.90
N LYS A 208 12.23 -3.71 17.08
CA LYS A 208 10.95 -4.45 17.15
C LYS A 208 11.11 -5.92 16.77
N LYS A 209 11.75 -6.18 15.62
CA LYS A 209 11.82 -7.52 15.00
C LYS A 209 12.50 -8.53 15.91
N ASN A 210 13.63 -8.14 16.48
CA ASN A 210 14.48 -9.11 17.14
C ASN A 210 14.04 -9.42 18.57
N GLN A 211 12.93 -8.86 19.07
CA GLN A 211 12.51 -8.94 20.49
C GLN A 211 13.74 -8.83 21.41
N ILE A 212 14.70 -7.94 21.06
CA ILE A 212 16.06 -7.85 21.64
C ILE A 212 16.04 -7.35 23.08
N PHE A 213 14.85 -7.25 23.66
CA PHE A 213 14.62 -6.97 25.05
C PHE A 213 14.51 -8.23 25.93
N THR A 214 14.77 -9.43 25.38
CA THR A 214 14.88 -10.69 26.15
C THR A 214 16.08 -10.77 27.11
N ASN A 215 16.78 -9.68 27.39
CA ASN A 215 17.62 -9.44 28.58
C ASN A 215 18.07 -7.98 28.60
N PHE A 216 17.14 -7.02 28.49
CA PHE A 216 17.46 -5.71 29.03
C PHE A 216 17.36 -5.81 30.55
N SER A 217 18.51 -5.82 31.21
CA SER A 217 18.63 -5.04 32.42
C SER A 217 18.46 -3.56 32.01
N LEU A 218 17.21 -3.13 31.77
CA LEU A 218 16.78 -1.76 32.05
C LEU A 218 16.85 -1.60 33.57
N GLU A 219 18.06 -1.69 34.14
CA GLU A 219 18.34 -1.28 35.51
C GLU A 219 18.35 0.25 35.53
N LYS A 220 17.19 0.84 35.22
CA LYS A 220 16.66 2.11 35.71
C LYS A 220 15.66 2.70 34.72
N SER A 221 14.43 2.76 35.22
CA SER A 221 13.47 3.85 35.11
C SER A 221 12.99 4.47 33.79
N VAL A 222 13.64 4.36 32.63
CA VAL A 222 13.19 5.06 31.40
C VAL A 222 13.57 4.25 30.16
N PRO A 223 12.73 4.16 29.10
CA PRO A 223 13.09 3.53 27.83
C PRO A 223 14.31 4.18 27.12
N ASN A 224 14.87 5.26 27.67
CA ASN A 224 16.06 5.96 27.18
C ASN A 224 17.37 5.48 27.82
N GLU A 225 17.33 4.51 28.73
CA GLU A 225 18.52 3.96 29.38
C GLU A 225 19.01 2.70 28.66
N LEU A 226 19.61 2.88 27.47
CA LEU A 226 20.40 1.84 26.80
C LEU A 226 21.65 1.52 27.62
N SER A 227 21.96 0.21 27.75
CA SER A 227 23.14 -0.27 28.47
C SER A 227 24.33 -0.30 27.52
N PRO A 228 25.43 0.41 27.82
CA PRO A 228 26.55 0.55 26.89
C PRO A 228 27.28 -0.74 26.51
N ASN A 229 26.97 -1.88 27.16
CA ASN A 229 27.67 -3.16 27.00
C ASN A 229 26.78 -4.29 26.46
N ASN A 230 25.66 -4.00 25.78
CA ASN A 230 24.83 -5.04 25.17
C ASN A 230 25.37 -5.44 23.78
N PRO A 231 25.80 -6.70 23.57
CA PRO A 231 26.38 -7.15 22.30
C PRO A 231 25.45 -6.97 21.09
N LYS A 232 24.13 -6.97 21.31
CA LYS A 232 23.14 -6.80 20.24
C LYS A 232 22.96 -5.33 19.85
N GLU A 233 23.11 -4.40 20.79
CA GLU A 233 23.10 -2.96 20.52
C GLU A 233 24.36 -2.55 19.74
N GLU A 234 25.51 -3.10 20.11
CA GLU A 234 26.75 -2.93 19.34
C GLU A 234 26.62 -3.37 17.89
N ILE A 235 25.92 -4.47 17.62
CA ILE A 235 25.67 -4.94 16.25
C ILE A 235 24.84 -3.91 15.49
N LEU A 236 23.79 -3.34 16.09
CA LEU A 236 22.95 -2.32 15.46
C LEU A 236 23.71 -1.00 15.23
N ILE A 237 24.50 -0.57 16.22
CA ILE A 237 25.40 0.58 16.16
C ILE A 237 26.37 0.43 14.99
N LYS A 238 27.09 -0.69 14.91
CA LYS A 238 28.02 -0.99 13.82
C LYS A 238 27.30 -1.09 12.48
N LYS A 239 26.12 -1.70 12.43
CA LYS A 239 25.32 -1.89 11.21
C LYS A 239 24.81 -0.58 10.61
N PHE A 240 24.36 0.36 11.44
CA PHE A 240 23.74 1.62 10.99
C PHE A 240 24.66 2.84 11.16
N GLY A 241 25.84 2.68 11.75
CA GLY A 241 26.81 3.75 11.96
C GLY A 241 26.29 4.83 12.92
N ILE A 242 25.64 4.44 14.01
CA ILE A 242 25.07 5.34 15.03
C ILE A 242 25.72 5.12 16.39
N SER A 243 25.74 6.13 17.26
CA SER A 243 26.13 5.95 18.66
C SER A 243 24.98 5.40 19.51
N ILE A 244 25.28 5.01 20.75
CA ILE A 244 24.27 4.65 21.76
C ILE A 244 23.31 5.84 21.99
N GLU A 245 23.85 7.06 22.12
CA GLU A 245 23.06 8.28 22.29
C GLU A 245 22.17 8.54 21.08
N GLY A 246 22.69 8.33 19.86
CA GLY A 246 21.90 8.44 18.63
C GLY A 246 20.75 7.43 18.59
N MET A 247 20.97 6.20 19.08
CA MET A 247 19.91 5.21 19.19
C MET A 247 18.84 5.62 20.21
N LYS A 248 19.22 6.19 21.36
CA LYS A 248 18.29 6.75 22.37
C LYS A 248 17.43 7.87 21.78
N GLU A 249 18.05 8.76 21.02
CA GLU A 249 17.36 9.88 20.39
C GLU A 249 16.33 9.39 19.36
N ILE A 250 16.70 8.39 18.53
CA ILE A 250 15.79 7.77 17.56
C ILE A 250 14.57 7.16 18.27
N LEU A 251 14.80 6.41 19.35
CA LEU A 251 13.72 5.78 20.10
C LEU A 251 12.81 6.81 20.78
N SER A 252 13.38 7.87 21.35
CA SER A 252 12.62 8.97 21.96
C SER A 252 11.72 9.65 20.93
N LYS A 253 12.27 10.03 19.77
CA LYS A 253 11.51 10.64 18.67
C LYS A 253 10.40 9.72 18.17
N TYR A 254 10.67 8.41 18.10
CA TYR A 254 9.66 7.43 17.72
C TYR A 254 8.50 7.40 18.72
N ILE A 255 8.79 7.29 20.02
CA ILE A 255 7.78 7.24 21.08
C ILE A 255 6.92 8.52 21.05
N GLU A 256 7.55 9.69 20.99
CA GLU A 256 6.86 10.99 20.92
C GLU A 256 5.92 11.06 19.72
N LYS A 257 6.40 10.69 18.53
CA LYS A 257 5.60 10.67 17.29
C LYS A 257 4.39 9.75 17.42
N GLU A 258 4.56 8.55 17.97
CA GLU A 258 3.46 7.59 18.12
C GLU A 258 2.44 8.05 19.16
N GLN A 259 2.87 8.70 20.24
CA GLN A 259 1.97 9.33 21.20
C GLN A 259 1.19 10.50 20.58
N GLN A 260 1.84 11.34 19.75
CA GLN A 260 1.16 12.39 18.99
C GLN A 260 0.14 11.81 18.01
N ASN A 261 0.39 10.61 17.46
CA ASN A 261 -0.55 9.85 16.63
C ASN A 261 -1.64 9.14 17.45
N GLY A 262 -1.71 9.36 18.76
CA GLY A 262 -2.75 8.82 19.65
C GLY A 262 -2.50 7.42 20.17
N LYS A 263 -1.33 6.82 19.95
CA LYS A 263 -0.99 5.52 20.57
C LYS A 263 -0.68 5.71 22.05
N SER A 264 -1.19 4.78 22.86
CA SER A 264 -0.85 4.73 24.28
C SER A 264 0.58 4.22 24.47
N LEU A 265 1.22 4.63 25.58
CA LEU A 265 2.54 4.10 25.95
C LEU A 265 2.53 2.57 26.09
N ILE A 266 1.41 1.99 26.56
CA ILE A 266 1.26 0.54 26.69
C ILE A 266 1.34 -0.14 25.33
N THR A 267 0.62 0.39 24.34
CA THR A 267 0.65 -0.13 22.95
C THR A 267 2.06 -0.05 22.37
N ILE A 268 2.74 1.08 22.57
CA ILE A 268 4.11 1.28 22.10
C ILE A 268 5.07 0.29 22.78
N ALA A 269 4.97 0.10 24.10
CA ALA A 269 5.78 -0.86 24.85
C ALA A 269 5.62 -2.29 24.36
N GLN A 270 4.39 -2.70 24.04
CA GLN A 270 4.11 -4.03 23.51
C GLN A 270 4.78 -4.28 22.16
N GLU A 271 4.94 -3.25 21.31
CA GLU A 271 5.65 -3.39 20.02
C GLU A 271 7.13 -3.77 20.18
N PHE A 272 7.70 -3.53 21.36
CA PHE A 272 9.08 -3.88 21.73
C PHE A 272 9.15 -5.05 22.73
N GLY A 273 8.01 -5.66 23.10
CA GLY A 273 7.96 -6.77 24.05
C GLY A 273 8.00 -6.36 25.53
N PHE A 274 7.51 -5.17 25.86
CA PHE A 274 7.48 -4.62 27.23
C PHE A 274 6.07 -4.30 27.74
N THR A 275 5.94 -4.10 29.04
CA THR A 275 4.79 -3.48 29.71
C THR A 275 5.13 -2.07 30.21
N VAL A 276 4.12 -1.34 30.67
CA VAL A 276 4.29 -0.02 31.28
C VAL A 276 3.83 -0.08 32.74
N ASN A 277 4.67 0.32 33.68
CA ASN A 277 4.30 0.37 35.10
C ASN A 277 3.48 1.63 35.44
N GLU A 278 2.99 1.70 36.68
CA GLU A 278 2.17 2.82 37.20
C GLU A 278 2.85 4.19 37.09
N ARG A 279 4.18 4.23 36.94
CA ARG A 279 4.96 5.46 36.77
C ARG A 279 5.18 5.83 35.29
N GLY A 280 4.53 5.14 34.36
CA GLY A 280 4.68 5.36 32.92
C GLY A 280 5.98 4.81 32.33
N LYS A 281 6.65 3.87 33.01
CA LYS A 281 7.98 3.37 32.63
C LYS A 281 7.88 1.99 31.98
N PHE A 282 8.69 1.75 30.96
CA PHE A 282 8.74 0.48 30.25
C PHE A 282 9.44 -0.54 31.14
N VAL A 283 8.79 -1.67 31.41
CA VAL A 283 9.29 -2.73 32.28
C VAL A 283 9.22 -4.06 31.54
N TYR A 284 10.25 -4.88 31.72
CA TYR A 284 10.26 -6.25 31.23
C TYR A 284 9.43 -7.13 32.17
N ASP A 285 8.47 -7.87 31.61
CA ASP A 285 7.61 -8.77 32.36
C ASP A 285 7.67 -10.17 31.71
N GLU A 286 8.14 -11.16 32.46
CA GLU A 286 8.27 -12.54 32.01
C GLU A 286 6.92 -13.14 31.57
N THR A 287 5.79 -12.65 32.09
CA THR A 287 4.45 -13.11 31.67
C THR A 287 4.09 -12.64 30.26
N VAL A 288 4.63 -11.49 29.83
CA VAL A 288 4.54 -11.00 28.44
C VAL A 288 5.35 -11.89 27.52
N LYS A 289 6.50 -12.41 27.97
CA LYS A 289 7.26 -13.40 27.21
C LYS A 289 6.42 -14.66 26.96
N THR A 290 5.74 -15.22 27.97
CA THR A 290 4.86 -16.38 27.76
C THR A 290 3.62 -16.08 26.93
N ARG A 291 2.97 -14.91 27.09
CA ARG A 291 1.84 -14.52 26.22
C ARG A 291 2.29 -14.25 24.80
N VAL A 292 3.44 -13.63 24.59
CA VAL A 292 4.01 -13.35 23.27
C VAL A 292 4.73 -14.59 22.73
N GLU A 293 5.13 -15.59 23.49
CA GLU A 293 5.71 -16.85 22.99
C GLU A 293 4.62 -17.88 22.64
N SER A 294 3.52 -17.93 23.40
CA SER A 294 2.33 -18.67 23.02
C SER A 294 1.62 -17.99 21.85
N SER A 295 1.42 -16.67 21.94
CA SER A 295 0.90 -15.88 20.83
C SER A 295 1.91 -15.74 19.71
N SER A 296 3.23 -15.84 19.86
CA SER A 296 4.16 -15.82 18.71
C SER A 296 4.40 -17.21 18.14
N LYS A 297 4.17 -18.32 18.85
CA LYS A 297 4.08 -19.61 18.15
C LYS A 297 2.81 -19.69 17.31
N GLU A 298 1.69 -19.15 17.79
CA GLU A 298 0.43 -19.15 17.03
C GLU A 298 0.31 -17.96 16.06
N GLU A 299 0.81 -16.77 16.40
CA GLU A 299 0.87 -15.56 15.56
C GLU A 299 2.15 -15.45 14.75
N LEU A 300 3.29 -16.07 15.06
CA LEU A 300 4.34 -16.28 14.05
C LEU A 300 4.02 -17.53 13.23
N ALA A 301 3.30 -18.55 13.71
CA ALA A 301 2.73 -19.52 12.78
C ALA A 301 1.63 -18.88 11.92
N VAL A 302 0.83 -17.95 12.43
CA VAL A 302 -0.16 -17.21 11.65
C VAL A 302 0.48 -16.05 10.89
N VAL A 303 1.62 -15.46 11.27
CA VAL A 303 2.35 -14.43 10.51
C VAL A 303 3.38 -15.06 9.59
N PHE A 304 3.85 -16.29 9.79
CA PHE A 304 4.62 -17.11 8.82
C PHE A 304 3.73 -17.93 7.90
N ALA A 305 2.63 -18.52 8.38
CA ALA A 305 1.60 -19.07 7.49
C ALA A 305 0.85 -17.95 6.78
N ASN A 306 0.57 -16.82 7.46
CA ASN A 306 0.10 -15.66 6.74
C ASN A 306 1.21 -14.96 5.99
N THR A 307 2.53 -15.03 6.26
CA THR A 307 3.53 -14.52 5.30
C THR A 307 3.77 -15.47 4.14
N SER A 308 3.42 -16.75 4.24
CA SER A 308 3.20 -17.59 3.05
C SER A 308 1.89 -17.21 2.32
N LYS A 309 0.88 -16.66 3.03
CA LYS A 309 -0.32 -16.02 2.44
C LYS A 309 -0.14 -14.52 2.08
N TYR A 310 0.88 -13.82 2.58
CA TYR A 310 1.18 -12.38 2.43
C TYR A 310 2.36 -12.18 1.47
N MET A 311 3.15 -13.23 1.22
CA MET A 311 3.81 -13.49 -0.07
C MET A 311 2.77 -13.50 -1.21
N ASN A 312 1.47 -13.63 -0.89
CA ASN A 312 0.35 -13.62 -1.82
C ASN A 312 -0.68 -12.47 -1.67
N ASN A 313 -0.58 -11.52 -0.72
CA ASN A 313 -1.48 -10.34 -0.69
C ASN A 313 -1.09 -9.22 0.32
N PRO A 314 -0.46 -8.10 -0.06
CA PRO A 314 -0.11 -7.01 0.87
C PRO A 314 -1.25 -6.01 1.13
N TYR A 315 -2.50 -6.36 0.85
CA TYR A 315 -3.60 -5.41 0.92
C TYR A 315 -4.84 -6.05 1.55
N LYS A 316 -5.00 -5.80 2.84
CA LYS A 316 -6.27 -5.98 3.52
C LYS A 316 -6.39 -4.83 4.52
N ARG A 317 -7.18 -3.81 4.19
CA ARG A 317 -7.87 -2.97 5.18
C ARG A 317 -9.34 -2.94 4.80
N THR A 318 -10.17 -3.24 5.79
CA THR A 318 -11.62 -3.12 5.80
C THR A 318 -12.02 -1.64 5.81
N ALA A 319 -12.97 -1.28 4.96
CA ALA A 319 -13.45 0.09 4.74
C ALA A 319 -14.46 0.58 5.80
N GLU A 320 -14.48 0.00 7.01
CA GLU A 320 -15.56 0.24 7.99
C GLU A 320 -15.18 1.17 9.15
N THR A 321 -13.92 1.55 9.34
CA THR A 321 -13.53 2.33 10.53
C THR A 321 -13.49 3.84 10.33
N ASP A 322 -13.52 4.34 9.08
CA ASP A 322 -13.32 5.78 8.82
C ASP A 322 -14.62 6.61 8.76
N MET A 323 -15.81 5.98 8.85
CA MET A 323 -17.10 6.71 8.86
C MET A 323 -17.66 7.06 10.25
N GLN A 324 -17.08 6.59 11.35
CA GLN A 324 -17.61 6.90 12.70
C GLN A 324 -16.94 8.08 13.42
N VAL A 325 -15.87 8.66 12.87
CA VAL A 325 -15.14 9.76 13.54
C VAL A 325 -15.60 11.15 13.07
N LEU A 326 -16.40 11.25 12.00
CA LEU A 326 -16.82 12.55 11.42
C LEU A 326 -18.26 12.98 11.75
N SER A 327 -19.03 12.24 12.57
CA SER A 327 -20.42 12.60 12.91
C SER A 327 -20.64 13.20 14.30
N LYS A 328 -19.60 13.60 15.03
CA LYS A 328 -19.74 14.32 16.31
C LYS A 328 -18.95 15.62 16.30
N LYS A 329 -19.54 16.66 15.72
CA LYS A 329 -19.40 18.08 16.11
C LYS A 329 -20.11 18.96 15.07
N VAL A 330 -21.41 19.19 15.24
CA VAL A 330 -22.05 20.50 15.09
C VAL A 330 -23.35 20.44 15.90
N ASP A 331 -23.28 20.76 17.18
CA ASP A 331 -24.40 21.40 17.88
C ASP A 331 -23.92 22.83 18.16
N LEU A 332 -24.40 23.77 17.35
CA LEU A 332 -24.31 25.19 17.64
C LEU A 332 -25.74 25.65 17.94
N LYS A 333 -25.91 26.15 19.17
CA LYS A 333 -27.04 26.99 19.58
C LYS A 333 -27.15 28.22 18.72
#